data_AF-A0A929K9H5-F1
#
_entry.id   AF-A0A929K9H5-F1
#
_cell.length_a   1.000
_cell.length_b   1.000
_cell.length_c   1.000
_cell.angle_alpha   90.00
_cell.angle_beta   90.00
_cell.angle_gamma   90.00
#
_symmetry.space_group_name_H-M   'P 1'
#
loop_
_entity.id
_entity.type
_entity.pdbx_description
1 polymer ?
#
loop_
_entity_poly.entity_id
_entity_poly.type
_entity_poly.pdbx_seq_one_letter_code
_entity_poly.pdbx_strand_id
1 'polypeptide(L)'
;MFDLILVGTVHLDPEGRRGLYKIIENLRPSILTVEISRFSVRYRLSNQERWLLRLRDLKHKLPEERRDHPGLKLLKLQLHTPFEWEVAHRYSEANNVPCLAIDSGNLARNELPLWKSALLSRKNLLKITDKPDFDLDNHFRECHSLARIALQTPNHLPKPMHHLSWLSDRFWERREKTLACRIRRIHGNGLLNPESFSSTSTHHVHICGWMHLIAGAPRKTIADLLLELTPMRILFTRMANGEPNHLII
;
A
#
# COMPACT_ATOMS: atom_id res chain seq x y z
N MET A 1 -13.14 20.98 11.64
CA MET A 1 -11.98 21.23 10.75
C MET A 1 -11.76 19.94 9.98
N PHE A 2 -11.79 19.99 8.65
CA PHE A 2 -11.71 18.76 7.85
C PHE A 2 -10.24 18.42 7.59
N ASP A 3 -9.67 17.51 8.38
CA ASP A 3 -8.23 17.25 8.35
C ASP A 3 -7.88 16.15 7.34
N LEU A 4 -6.81 16.38 6.59
CA LEU A 4 -6.22 15.36 5.73
C LEU A 4 -5.20 14.55 6.53
N ILE A 5 -5.34 13.22 6.52
CA ILE A 5 -4.42 12.30 7.17
C ILE A 5 -3.89 11.31 6.13
N LEU A 6 -2.56 11.25 5.97
CA LEU A 6 -1.87 10.30 5.11
C LEU A 6 -1.37 9.13 5.96
N VAL A 7 -1.87 7.93 5.72
CA VAL A 7 -1.49 6.70 6.42
C VAL A 7 -0.64 5.83 5.48
N GLY A 8 0.66 5.80 5.75
CA GLY A 8 1.65 5.04 5.00
C GLY A 8 1.83 3.63 5.58
N THR A 9 1.94 2.65 4.69
CA THR A 9 2.08 1.22 5.05
C THR A 9 3.27 0.58 4.34
N VAL A 10 3.78 -0.52 4.88
CA VAL A 10 4.66 -1.43 4.16
C VAL A 10 3.78 -2.43 3.40
N HIS A 11 3.79 -2.35 2.07
CA HIS A 11 2.98 -3.23 1.22
C HIS A 11 3.30 -4.71 1.45
N LEU A 12 2.29 -5.56 1.26
CA LEU A 12 2.35 -7.02 1.38
C LEU A 12 2.60 -7.56 2.80
N ASP A 13 2.84 -6.71 3.80
CA ASP A 13 3.06 -7.13 5.18
C ASP A 13 1.82 -7.87 5.73
N PRO A 14 1.93 -9.16 6.09
CA PRO A 14 0.81 -9.93 6.65
C PRO A 14 0.24 -9.32 7.94
N GLU A 15 1.05 -8.65 8.74
CA GLU A 15 0.63 -8.02 10.00
C GLU A 15 -0.06 -6.67 9.79
N GLY A 16 0.06 -6.09 8.59
CA GLY A 16 -0.50 -4.78 8.24
C GLY A 16 -2.01 -4.69 8.41
N ARG A 17 -2.72 -5.80 8.24
CA ARG A 17 -4.19 -5.88 8.31
C ARG A 17 -4.76 -5.37 9.64
N ARG A 18 -4.28 -5.96 10.74
CA ARG A 18 -4.81 -5.67 12.08
C ARG A 18 -4.43 -4.27 12.52
N GLY A 19 -3.19 -3.87 12.25
CA GLY A 19 -2.69 -2.55 12.63
C GLY A 19 -3.37 -1.42 11.86
N LEU A 20 -3.50 -1.56 10.54
CA LEU A 20 -4.19 -0.56 9.72
C LEU A 20 -5.67 -0.42 10.13
N TYR A 21 -6.37 -1.52 10.42
CA TYR A 21 -7.76 -1.46 10.87
C TYR A 21 -7.89 -0.65 12.17
N LYS A 22 -7.02 -0.90 13.17
CA LYS A 22 -7.01 -0.14 14.42
C LYS A 22 -6.73 1.36 14.19
N ILE A 23 -5.80 1.69 13.29
CA ILE A 23 -5.53 3.09 12.93
C ILE A 23 -6.79 3.74 12.36
N ILE A 24 -7.45 3.10 11.39
CA ILE A 24 -8.68 3.63 10.79
C ILE A 24 -9.80 3.78 11.84
N GLU A 25 -9.98 2.79 12.70
CA GLU A 25 -10.99 2.80 13.77
C GLU A 25 -10.76 3.94 14.77
N ASN A 26 -9.51 4.21 15.14
CA ASN A 26 -9.15 5.33 16.02
C ASN A 26 -9.36 6.68 15.34
N LEU A 27 -9.04 6.78 14.05
CA LEU A 27 -9.20 8.01 13.27
C LEU A 27 -10.66 8.31 12.91
N ARG A 28 -11.56 7.32 12.91
CA ARG A 28 -12.99 7.50 12.58
C ARG A 28 -13.22 8.37 11.34
N PRO A 29 -12.68 8.00 10.17
CA PRO A 29 -12.73 8.86 8.99
C PRO A 29 -14.15 9.08 8.50
N SER A 30 -14.38 10.27 7.95
CA SER A 30 -15.58 10.59 7.17
C SER A 30 -15.46 10.15 5.71
N ILE A 31 -14.22 9.98 5.22
CA ILE A 31 -13.93 9.43 3.89
C ILE A 31 -12.58 8.71 3.88
N LEU A 32 -12.55 7.59 3.18
CA LEU A 32 -11.37 6.78 2.92
C LEU A 32 -10.98 6.88 1.45
N THR A 33 -9.69 7.06 1.20
CA THR A 33 -9.11 6.92 -0.15
C THR A 33 -7.92 5.98 -0.08
N VAL A 34 -7.72 5.14 -1.09
CA VAL A 34 -6.67 4.13 -1.12
C VAL A 34 -5.84 4.26 -2.40
N GLU A 35 -4.52 4.14 -2.27
CA GLU A 35 -3.54 4.06 -3.36
C GLU A 35 -3.66 2.73 -4.12
N ILE A 36 -4.81 2.54 -4.76
CA ILE A 36 -5.07 1.45 -5.67
C ILE A 36 -6.03 1.95 -6.74
N SER A 37 -5.93 1.41 -7.95
CA SER A 37 -6.85 1.77 -9.03
C SER A 37 -8.11 0.91 -8.97
N ARG A 38 -9.25 1.49 -9.37
CA ARG A 38 -10.52 0.74 -9.53
C ARG A 38 -10.36 -0.46 -10.47
N PHE A 39 -9.51 -0.34 -11.49
CA PHE A 39 -9.19 -1.44 -12.39
C PHE A 39 -8.47 -2.57 -11.64
N SER A 40 -7.42 -2.27 -10.88
CA SER A 40 -6.67 -3.27 -10.10
C SER A 40 -7.57 -4.04 -9.15
N VAL A 41 -8.43 -3.34 -8.40
CA VAL A 41 -9.41 -3.96 -7.50
C VAL A 41 -10.30 -4.95 -8.27
N ARG A 42 -11.02 -4.46 -9.30
CA ARG A 42 -11.96 -5.30 -10.07
C ARG A 42 -11.26 -6.50 -10.70
N TYR A 43 -10.11 -6.27 -11.32
CA TYR A 43 -9.38 -7.32 -12.02
C TYR A 43 -8.89 -8.41 -11.06
N ARG A 44 -8.40 -8.03 -9.87
CA ARG A 44 -7.98 -8.97 -8.83
C ARG A 44 -9.16 -9.75 -8.26
N LEU A 45 -10.26 -9.08 -7.91
CA LEU A 45 -11.46 -9.77 -7.42
C LEU A 45 -11.97 -10.84 -8.40
N SER A 46 -11.89 -10.58 -9.71
CA SER A 46 -12.30 -11.55 -10.74
C SER A 46 -11.28 -12.66 -11.05
N ASN A 47 -10.01 -12.51 -10.67
CA ASN A 47 -8.94 -13.42 -11.13
C ASN A 47 -8.09 -14.05 -10.02
N GLN A 48 -8.09 -13.51 -8.80
CA GLN A 48 -7.17 -13.94 -7.74
C GLN A 48 -7.30 -15.43 -7.39
N GLU A 49 -8.53 -15.98 -7.35
CA GLU A 49 -8.74 -17.40 -7.07
C GLU A 49 -8.08 -18.29 -8.13
N ARG A 50 -8.25 -17.95 -9.41
CA ARG A 50 -7.62 -18.67 -10.54
C ARG A 50 -6.11 -18.58 -10.49
N TRP A 51 -5.57 -17.44 -10.07
CA TRP A 51 -4.13 -17.27 -9.89
C TRP A 51 -3.58 -18.10 -8.75
N LEU A 52 -4.28 -18.14 -7.61
CA LEU A 52 -3.90 -18.92 -6.45
C LEU A 52 -3.96 -20.42 -6.73
N LEU A 53 -5.00 -20.89 -7.44
CA LEU A 53 -5.08 -22.28 -7.91
C LEU A 53 -3.92 -22.61 -8.85
N ARG A 54 -3.63 -21.73 -9.82
CA ARG A 54 -2.48 -21.93 -10.73
C ARG A 54 -1.15 -21.94 -9.98
N LEU A 55 -0.95 -21.06 -9.00
CA LEU A 55 0.24 -21.07 -8.16
C LEU A 55 0.35 -22.39 -7.41
N ARG A 56 -0.72 -22.86 -6.77
CA ARG A 56 -0.76 -24.15 -6.08
C ARG A 56 -0.34 -25.27 -7.03
N ASP A 57 -0.95 -25.37 -8.20
CA ASP A 57 -0.67 -26.46 -9.15
C ASP A 57 0.78 -26.40 -9.68
N LEU A 58 1.33 -25.21 -9.90
CA LEU A 58 2.73 -25.03 -10.28
C LEU A 58 3.69 -25.38 -9.15
N LYS A 59 3.36 -25.04 -7.89
CA LYS A 59 4.15 -25.40 -6.71
C LYS A 59 4.28 -26.92 -6.57
N HIS A 60 3.22 -27.69 -6.83
CA HIS A 60 3.25 -29.15 -6.73
C HIS A 60 4.19 -29.79 -7.76
N LYS A 61 4.50 -29.08 -8.86
CA LYS A 61 5.44 -29.51 -9.90
C LYS A 61 6.89 -29.10 -9.63
N LEU A 62 7.16 -28.43 -8.51
CA LEU A 62 8.51 -28.13 -8.06
C LEU A 62 9.07 -29.29 -7.21
N PRO A 63 10.41 -29.43 -7.15
CA PRO A 63 11.10 -30.22 -6.13
C PRO A 63 10.60 -29.84 -4.73
N GLU A 64 10.49 -30.82 -3.84
CA GLU A 64 9.85 -30.69 -2.53
C GLU A 64 10.51 -29.60 -1.67
N GLU A 65 11.84 -29.58 -1.66
CA GLU A 65 12.68 -28.63 -0.94
C GLU A 65 12.46 -27.17 -1.37
N ARG A 66 11.90 -26.95 -2.56
CA ARG A 66 11.62 -25.61 -3.10
C ARG A 66 10.19 -25.14 -2.84
N ARG A 67 9.29 -26.02 -2.41
CA ARG A 67 7.85 -25.71 -2.32
C ARG A 67 7.53 -24.69 -1.23
N ASP A 68 8.33 -24.64 -0.17
CA ASP A 68 8.08 -23.74 0.96
C ASP A 68 8.95 -22.49 0.98
N HIS A 69 9.68 -22.26 -0.12
CA HIS A 69 10.53 -21.08 -0.30
C HIS A 69 9.75 -19.77 -0.01
N PRO A 70 10.26 -18.88 0.85
CA PRO A 70 9.61 -17.62 1.24
C PRO A 70 9.26 -16.70 0.08
N GLY A 71 10.05 -16.70 -1.00
CA GLY A 71 9.69 -16.00 -2.23
C GLY A 71 8.35 -16.43 -2.84
N LEU A 72 7.95 -17.71 -2.69
CA LEU A 72 6.63 -18.19 -3.12
C LEU A 72 5.52 -17.75 -2.17
N LYS A 73 5.83 -17.55 -0.88
CA LYS A 73 4.90 -16.95 0.10
C LYS A 73 4.65 -15.47 -0.22
N LEU A 74 5.70 -14.70 -0.53
CA LEU A 74 5.57 -13.33 -1.04
C LEU A 74 4.76 -13.26 -2.32
N LEU A 75 5.03 -14.14 -3.29
CA LEU A 75 4.26 -14.21 -4.52
C LEU A 75 2.77 -14.45 -4.21
N LYS A 76 2.45 -15.38 -3.30
CA LYS A 76 1.07 -15.62 -2.88
C LYS A 76 0.42 -14.35 -2.32
N LEU A 77 1.10 -13.62 -1.44
CA LEU A 77 0.62 -12.33 -0.89
C LEU A 77 0.34 -11.32 -2.02
N GLN A 78 1.24 -11.22 -3.00
CA GLN A 78 1.09 -10.33 -4.15
C GLN A 78 -0.10 -10.66 -5.05
N LEU A 79 -0.52 -11.93 -5.13
CA LEU A 79 -1.67 -12.34 -5.94
C LEU A 79 -3.02 -11.95 -5.34
N HIS A 80 -3.09 -11.81 -4.01
CA HIS A 80 -4.29 -11.36 -3.33
C HIS A 80 -4.62 -9.89 -3.65
N THR A 81 -5.85 -9.48 -3.34
CA THR A 81 -6.16 -8.06 -3.27
C THR A 81 -5.34 -7.42 -2.14
N PRO A 82 -4.73 -6.24 -2.35
CA PRO A 82 -3.89 -5.61 -1.33
C PRO A 82 -4.66 -5.38 -0.03
N PHE A 83 -4.00 -5.62 1.10
CA PHE A 83 -4.67 -5.58 2.40
C PHE A 83 -5.18 -4.19 2.74
N GLU A 84 -4.53 -3.15 2.23
CA GLU A 84 -4.90 -1.75 2.39
C GLU A 84 -6.33 -1.51 1.87
N TRP A 85 -6.63 -2.05 0.69
CA TRP A 85 -7.97 -2.00 0.12
C TRP A 85 -8.95 -2.85 0.92
N GLU A 86 -8.59 -4.09 1.25
CA GLU A 86 -9.49 -5.00 1.97
C GLU A 86 -9.88 -4.46 3.35
N VAL A 87 -8.93 -3.87 4.08
CA VAL A 87 -9.15 -3.26 5.39
C VAL A 87 -10.01 -2.00 5.27
N ALA A 88 -9.67 -1.08 4.36
CA ALA A 88 -10.43 0.14 4.14
C ALA A 88 -11.87 -0.13 3.69
N HIS A 89 -12.04 -1.07 2.76
CA HIS A 89 -13.35 -1.49 2.27
C HIS A 89 -14.18 -2.14 3.37
N ARG A 90 -13.58 -3.02 4.18
CA ARG A 90 -14.29 -3.63 5.33
C ARG A 90 -14.78 -2.57 6.32
N TYR A 91 -13.94 -1.59 6.65
CA TYR A 91 -14.32 -0.50 7.54
C TYR A 91 -15.44 0.36 6.93
N SER A 92 -15.33 0.68 5.64
CA SER A 92 -16.33 1.40 4.84
C SER A 92 -17.72 0.75 4.93
N GLU A 93 -17.81 -0.55 4.66
CA GLU A 93 -19.06 -1.30 4.75
C GLU A 93 -19.64 -1.31 6.17
N ALA A 94 -18.80 -1.50 7.17
CA ALA A 94 -19.23 -1.59 8.57
C ALA A 94 -19.71 -0.26 9.16
N ASN A 95 -19.20 0.87 8.66
CA ASN A 95 -19.43 2.20 9.23
C ASN A 95 -20.14 3.17 8.27
N ASN A 96 -20.55 2.70 7.09
CA ASN A 96 -21.16 3.51 6.03
C ASN A 96 -20.31 4.75 5.65
N VAL A 97 -19.00 4.55 5.52
CA VAL A 97 -18.02 5.60 5.17
C VAL A 97 -17.58 5.41 3.72
N PRO A 98 -17.63 6.43 2.84
CA PRO A 98 -17.16 6.28 1.46
C PRO A 98 -15.70 5.82 1.37
N CYS A 99 -15.42 4.78 0.58
CA CYS A 99 -14.07 4.29 0.30
C CYS A 99 -13.76 4.29 -1.21
N LEU A 100 -12.73 5.06 -1.61
CA LEU A 100 -12.40 5.30 -3.01
C LEU A 100 -11.02 4.78 -3.38
N ALA A 101 -10.96 3.99 -4.45
CA ALA A 101 -9.71 3.60 -5.11
C ALA A 101 -9.28 4.71 -6.09
N ILE A 102 -8.22 5.46 -5.77
CA ILE A 102 -7.89 6.72 -6.45
C ILE A 102 -6.59 6.70 -7.26
N ASP A 103 -5.93 5.55 -7.44
CA ASP A 103 -4.69 5.48 -8.22
C ASP A 103 -4.95 5.31 -9.75
N SER A 104 -3.90 5.46 -10.54
CA SER A 104 -3.90 5.24 -11.98
C SER A 104 -4.04 3.76 -12.32
N GLY A 105 -4.97 3.43 -13.22
CA GLY A 105 -5.17 2.06 -13.70
C GLY A 105 -4.24 1.65 -14.84
N ASN A 106 -3.41 2.54 -15.38
CA ASN A 106 -2.68 2.29 -16.62
C ASN A 106 -1.66 1.15 -16.48
N LEU A 107 -0.84 1.19 -15.43
CA LEU A 107 0.13 0.14 -15.17
C LEU A 107 -0.57 -1.21 -14.93
N ALA A 108 -1.58 -1.22 -14.06
CA ALA A 108 -2.34 -2.42 -13.75
C ALA A 108 -3.02 -3.06 -14.98
N ARG A 109 -3.51 -2.25 -15.93
CA ARG A 109 -4.09 -2.74 -17.20
C ARG A 109 -3.09 -3.45 -18.08
N ASN A 110 -1.83 -3.00 -18.06
CA ASN A 110 -0.78 -3.59 -18.87
C ASN A 110 -0.18 -4.83 -18.19
N GLU A 111 -0.04 -4.82 -16.86
CA GLU A 111 0.69 -5.86 -16.12
C GLU A 111 -0.20 -7.01 -15.66
N LEU A 112 -1.35 -6.76 -15.02
CA LEU A 112 -2.16 -7.81 -14.40
C LEU A 112 -2.60 -8.91 -15.39
N PRO A 113 -2.97 -8.61 -16.65
CA PRO A 113 -3.29 -9.65 -17.62
C PRO A 113 -2.12 -10.58 -17.92
N LEU A 114 -0.89 -10.08 -17.84
CA LEU A 114 0.33 -10.85 -18.11
C LEU A 114 0.71 -11.76 -16.94
N TRP A 115 0.15 -11.58 -15.74
CA TRP A 115 0.54 -12.36 -14.56
C TRP A 115 0.30 -13.86 -14.75
N LYS A 116 -0.76 -14.26 -15.46
CA LYS A 116 -1.03 -15.69 -15.72
C LYS A 116 0.07 -16.36 -16.54
N SER A 117 0.63 -15.68 -17.53
CA SER A 117 1.61 -16.25 -18.47
C SER A 117 3.05 -15.97 -18.07
N ALA A 118 3.34 -14.80 -17.50
CA ALA A 118 4.68 -14.38 -17.11
C ALA A 118 4.98 -14.75 -15.64
N LEU A 119 4.25 -14.14 -14.70
CA LEU A 119 4.50 -14.27 -13.26
C LEU A 119 4.21 -15.71 -12.77
N LEU A 120 3.12 -16.30 -13.24
CA LEU A 120 2.67 -17.66 -12.92
C LEU A 120 3.12 -18.66 -13.99
N SER A 121 4.43 -18.70 -14.21
CA SER A 121 5.08 -19.68 -15.09
C SER A 121 6.06 -20.54 -14.30
N ARG A 122 6.26 -21.79 -14.73
CA ARG A 122 7.27 -22.69 -14.12
C ARG A 122 8.66 -22.04 -14.14
N LYS A 123 9.02 -21.37 -15.24
CA LYS A 123 10.28 -20.63 -15.38
C LYS A 123 10.42 -19.55 -14.30
N ASN A 124 9.37 -18.78 -14.03
CA ASN A 124 9.41 -17.75 -13.00
C ASN A 124 9.45 -18.33 -11.58
N LEU A 125 8.71 -19.39 -11.30
CA LEU A 125 8.77 -20.05 -9.99
C LEU A 125 10.17 -20.61 -9.70
N LEU A 126 10.82 -21.26 -10.69
CA LEU A 126 12.20 -21.71 -10.56
C LEU A 126 13.13 -20.55 -10.22
N LYS A 127 13.06 -19.44 -10.98
CA LYS A 127 13.83 -18.22 -10.70
C LYS A 127 13.60 -17.65 -9.30
N ILE A 128 12.37 -17.72 -8.78
CA ILE A 128 12.06 -17.27 -7.42
C ILE A 128 12.75 -18.18 -6.39
N THR A 129 12.74 -19.49 -6.62
CA THR A 129 13.30 -20.50 -5.72
C THR A 129 14.81 -20.75 -5.89
N ASP A 130 15.43 -20.20 -6.94
CA ASP A 130 16.89 -20.23 -7.14
C ASP A 130 17.61 -19.14 -6.34
N LYS A 131 16.85 -18.16 -5.80
CA LYS A 131 17.39 -17.15 -4.90
C LYS A 131 17.69 -17.77 -3.53
N PRO A 132 18.61 -17.17 -2.74
CA PRO A 132 18.81 -17.58 -1.36
C PRO A 132 17.51 -17.51 -0.56
N ASP A 133 17.35 -18.48 0.33
CA ASP A 133 16.29 -18.47 1.33
C ASP A 133 16.47 -17.25 2.27
N PHE A 134 15.38 -16.76 2.84
CA PHE A 134 15.39 -15.59 3.73
C PHE A 134 14.24 -15.65 4.73
N ASP A 135 14.44 -15.10 5.92
CA ASP A 135 13.37 -14.98 6.89
C ASP A 135 12.35 -13.91 6.46
N LEU A 136 11.12 -14.35 6.22
CA LEU A 136 10.05 -13.48 5.72
C LEU A 136 9.64 -12.41 6.75
N ASP A 137 9.69 -12.73 8.04
CA ASP A 137 9.32 -11.80 9.08
C ASP A 137 10.36 -10.68 9.21
N ASN A 138 11.64 -11.07 9.26
CA ASN A 138 12.77 -10.17 9.29
C ASN A 138 12.80 -9.26 8.05
N HIS A 139 12.48 -9.78 6.87
CA HIS A 139 12.37 -8.98 5.65
C HIS A 139 11.42 -7.77 5.83
N PHE A 140 10.23 -8.00 6.39
CA PHE A 140 9.29 -6.91 6.64
C PHE A 140 9.71 -6.02 7.81
N ARG A 141 10.34 -6.55 8.87
CA ARG A 141 10.93 -5.72 9.94
C ARG A 141 11.98 -4.76 9.39
N GLU A 142 12.83 -5.22 8.49
CA GLU A 142 13.81 -4.39 7.79
C GLU A 142 13.12 -3.31 6.95
N CYS A 143 12.06 -3.66 6.19
CA CYS A 143 11.27 -2.67 5.44
C CYS A 143 10.67 -1.59 6.35
N HIS A 144 10.12 -1.96 7.51
CA HIS A 144 9.59 -1.02 8.50
C HIS A 144 10.68 -0.16 9.13
N SER A 145 11.84 -0.73 9.43
CA SER A 145 13.01 0.00 9.93
C SER A 145 13.49 1.04 8.92
N LEU A 146 13.62 0.64 7.65
CA LEU A 146 13.99 1.53 6.55
C LEU A 146 12.97 2.65 6.36
N ALA A 147 11.67 2.34 6.39
CA ALA A 147 10.61 3.34 6.30
C ALA A 147 10.72 4.38 7.42
N ARG A 148 10.95 3.93 8.66
CA ARG A 148 11.12 4.82 9.82
C ARG A 148 12.33 5.75 9.66
N ILE A 149 13.49 5.19 9.31
CA ILE A 149 14.72 5.96 9.09
C ILE A 149 14.48 6.99 7.98
N ALA A 150 13.95 6.57 6.84
CA ALA A 150 13.73 7.44 5.68
C ALA A 150 12.80 8.62 5.98
N LEU A 151 11.78 8.43 6.83
CA LEU A 151 10.81 9.48 7.18
C LEU A 151 11.32 10.42 8.27
N GLN A 152 12.19 9.96 9.17
CA GLN A 152 12.79 10.78 10.22
C GLN A 152 14.03 11.54 9.74
N THR A 153 14.80 10.96 8.82
CA THR A 153 16.05 11.54 8.32
C THR A 153 16.12 11.49 6.78
N PRO A 154 15.23 12.22 6.06
CA PRO A 154 15.15 12.17 4.61
C PRO A 154 16.44 12.57 3.88
N ASN A 155 17.31 13.37 4.52
CA ASN A 155 18.62 13.79 3.99
C ASN A 155 19.76 12.78 4.24
N HIS A 156 19.53 11.73 5.06
CA HIS A 156 20.52 10.72 5.43
C HIS A 156 20.13 9.32 5.00
N LEU A 157 19.43 9.19 3.86
CA LEU A 157 19.08 7.90 3.29
C LEU A 157 20.36 7.05 3.04
N PRO A 158 20.52 5.88 3.67
CA PRO A 158 21.71 5.04 3.50
C PRO A 158 21.94 4.63 2.03
N LYS A 159 23.11 4.91 1.46
CA LYS A 159 23.53 4.35 0.16
C LYS A 159 23.91 2.87 0.33
N PRO A 160 23.64 1.98 -0.66
CA PRO A 160 22.97 2.23 -1.93
C PRO A 160 21.48 1.85 -1.86
N MET A 161 20.58 2.84 -1.82
CA MET A 161 19.16 2.58 -1.99
C MET A 161 18.81 2.31 -3.46
N HIS A 162 19.20 1.15 -3.99
CA HIS A 162 18.66 0.66 -5.28
C HIS A 162 17.13 0.59 -5.26
N HIS A 163 16.51 0.44 -4.08
CA HIS A 163 15.07 0.43 -3.87
C HIS A 163 14.40 1.81 -3.90
N LEU A 164 15.15 2.91 -4.04
CA LEU A 164 14.62 4.27 -4.28
C LEU A 164 14.86 4.78 -5.70
N SER A 165 15.34 3.93 -6.62
CA SER A 165 15.52 4.31 -8.03
C SER A 165 14.21 4.73 -8.73
N TRP A 166 13.05 4.39 -8.16
CA TRP A 166 11.76 4.86 -8.66
C TRP A 166 11.54 6.36 -8.40
N LEU A 167 12.19 6.97 -7.40
CA LEU A 167 12.13 8.43 -7.20
C LEU A 167 12.70 9.18 -8.40
N SER A 168 13.60 8.55 -9.18
CA SER A 168 14.11 9.12 -10.43
C SER A 168 13.28 8.76 -11.67
N ASP A 169 12.18 8.04 -11.54
CA ASP A 169 11.27 7.68 -12.64
C ASP A 169 10.28 8.82 -12.96
N ARG A 170 10.17 9.24 -14.22
CA ARG A 170 9.18 10.23 -14.68
C ARG A 170 7.74 9.73 -14.56
N PHE A 171 7.53 8.41 -14.64
CA PHE A 171 6.20 7.83 -14.40
C PHE A 171 5.76 8.02 -12.95
N TRP A 172 6.71 7.93 -12.01
CA TRP A 172 6.44 8.17 -10.60
C TRP A 172 5.99 9.59 -10.34
N GLU A 173 6.73 10.60 -10.81
CA GLU A 173 6.38 12.01 -10.60
C GLU A 173 4.97 12.36 -11.13
N ARG A 174 4.60 11.82 -12.29
CA ARG A 174 3.26 12.01 -12.85
C ARG A 174 2.17 11.34 -11.99
N ARG A 175 2.48 10.18 -11.42
CA ARG A 175 1.58 9.45 -10.50
C ARG A 175 1.35 10.25 -9.23
N GLU A 176 2.40 10.78 -8.60
CA GLU A 176 2.31 11.64 -7.41
C GLU A 176 1.41 12.85 -7.66
N LYS A 177 1.64 13.59 -8.75
CA LYS A 177 0.81 14.75 -9.13
C LYS A 177 -0.65 14.35 -9.35
N THR A 178 -0.89 13.21 -9.99
CA THR A 178 -2.26 12.72 -10.24
C THR A 178 -2.97 12.36 -8.94
N LEU A 179 -2.28 11.66 -8.03
CA LEU A 179 -2.81 11.28 -6.72
C LEU A 179 -3.10 12.52 -5.88
N ALA A 180 -2.16 13.46 -5.77
CA ALA A 180 -2.33 14.71 -5.04
C ALA A 180 -3.53 15.52 -5.58
N CYS A 181 -3.67 15.67 -6.90
CA CYS A 181 -4.83 16.35 -7.50
C CYS A 181 -6.16 15.68 -7.15
N ARG A 182 -6.20 14.34 -7.15
CA ARG A 182 -7.42 13.58 -6.79
C ARG A 182 -7.75 13.74 -5.30
N ILE A 183 -6.74 13.64 -4.43
CA ILE A 183 -6.90 13.84 -2.98
C ILE A 183 -7.42 15.24 -2.72
N ARG A 184 -6.81 16.28 -3.28
CA ARG A 184 -7.24 17.68 -3.12
C ARG A 184 -8.69 17.90 -3.53
N ARG A 185 -9.10 17.34 -4.68
CA ARG A 185 -10.49 17.45 -5.16
C ARG A 185 -11.48 16.76 -4.21
N ILE A 186 -11.15 15.56 -3.74
CA ILE A 186 -12.00 14.81 -2.81
C ILE A 186 -12.10 15.56 -1.48
N HIS A 187 -10.95 16.04 -0.98
CA HIS A 187 -10.86 16.78 0.27
C HIS A 187 -11.68 18.07 0.23
N GLY A 188 -11.51 18.88 -0.82
CA GLY A 188 -12.26 20.12 -1.05
C GLY A 188 -13.77 19.89 -1.18
N ASN A 189 -14.20 18.80 -1.82
CA ASN A 189 -15.62 18.46 -1.90
C ASN A 189 -16.21 18.07 -0.53
N GLY A 190 -15.42 17.43 0.33
CA GLY A 190 -15.82 17.11 1.71
C GLY A 190 -16.07 18.36 2.54
N LEU A 191 -15.21 19.38 2.38
CA LEU A 191 -15.39 20.70 3.00
C LEU A 191 -16.67 21.42 2.58
N LEU A 192 -17.10 21.25 1.33
CA LEU A 192 -18.27 21.93 0.77
C LEU A 192 -19.61 21.28 1.15
N ASN A 193 -19.62 20.01 1.58
CA ASN A 193 -20.84 19.28 1.92
C ASN A 193 -20.76 18.62 3.31
N PRO A 194 -20.60 19.39 4.40
CA PRO A 194 -20.43 18.84 5.74
C PRO A 194 -21.65 18.05 6.23
N GLU A 195 -22.86 18.41 5.80
CA GLU A 195 -24.11 17.72 6.18
C GLU A 195 -24.22 16.29 5.60
N SER A 196 -23.45 15.96 4.55
CA SER A 196 -23.43 14.61 3.98
C SER A 196 -22.63 13.60 4.80
N PHE A 197 -21.90 14.05 5.84
CA PHE A 197 -21.08 13.19 6.68
C PHE A 197 -21.64 13.19 8.11
N SER A 198 -22.30 12.10 8.51
CA SER A 198 -22.95 11.95 9.82
C SER A 198 -21.99 11.84 11.02
N SER A 199 -20.68 11.96 10.78
CA SER A 199 -19.62 11.74 11.77
C SER A 199 -19.20 13.07 12.41
N THR A 200 -19.10 13.08 13.74
CA THR A 200 -18.51 14.19 14.52
C THR A 200 -17.02 14.39 14.24
N SER A 201 -16.38 13.41 13.59
CA SER A 201 -15.01 13.47 13.07
C SER A 201 -15.05 13.79 11.56
N THR A 202 -14.33 14.83 11.16
CA THR A 202 -14.22 15.30 9.78
C THR A 202 -12.87 14.93 9.18
N HIS A 203 -12.43 13.68 9.31
CA HIS A 203 -11.13 13.27 8.76
C HIS A 203 -11.26 12.66 7.36
N HIS A 204 -10.41 13.11 6.43
CA HIS A 204 -10.12 12.43 5.16
C HIS A 204 -8.84 11.62 5.34
N VAL A 205 -8.99 10.30 5.37
CA VAL A 205 -7.85 9.39 5.49
C VAL A 205 -7.45 8.85 4.10
N HIS A 206 -6.21 9.08 3.71
CA HIS A 206 -5.60 8.50 2.52
C HIS A 206 -4.60 7.40 2.90
N ILE A 207 -4.84 6.18 2.43
CA ILE A 207 -4.01 5.00 2.71
C ILE A 207 -3.12 4.72 1.51
N CYS A 208 -1.81 4.69 1.75
CA CYS A 208 -0.79 4.54 0.72
C CYS A 208 0.43 3.75 1.22
N GLY A 209 1.39 3.48 0.34
CA GLY A 209 2.72 3.03 0.72
C GLY A 209 3.49 4.13 1.46
N TRP A 210 4.31 3.75 2.44
CA TRP A 210 5.06 4.69 3.29
C TRP A 210 5.91 5.71 2.52
N MET A 211 6.34 5.34 1.32
CA MET A 211 7.14 6.17 0.42
C MET A 211 6.48 7.51 0.08
N HIS A 212 5.15 7.55 0.01
CA HIS A 212 4.36 8.76 -0.27
C HIS A 212 4.37 9.78 0.87
N LEU A 213 4.84 9.38 2.06
CA LEU A 213 4.91 10.25 3.23
C LEU A 213 6.20 11.06 3.31
N ILE A 214 7.21 10.74 2.48
CA ILE A 214 8.51 11.41 2.51
C ILE A 214 8.32 12.87 2.08
N ALA A 215 8.74 13.82 2.91
CA ALA A 215 8.74 15.24 2.55
C ALA A 215 10.18 15.77 2.48
N GLY A 216 10.39 16.82 1.68
CA GLY A 216 11.70 17.45 1.49
C GLY A 216 12.68 16.64 0.62
N ALA A 217 12.19 15.63 -0.10
CA ALA A 217 13.00 14.88 -1.05
C ALA A 217 13.26 15.70 -2.33
N PRO A 218 14.34 15.41 -3.10
CA PRO A 218 14.60 16.09 -4.38
C PRO A 218 13.45 16.00 -5.39
N ARG A 219 12.66 14.92 -5.32
CA ARG A 219 11.43 14.75 -6.08
C ARG A 219 10.25 14.77 -5.13
N LYS A 220 9.29 15.65 -5.42
CA LYS A 220 8.10 15.85 -4.58
C LYS A 220 7.22 14.60 -4.55
N THR A 221 6.89 14.14 -3.35
CA THR A 221 5.88 13.10 -3.14
C THR A 221 4.49 13.72 -2.92
N ILE A 222 3.46 12.90 -2.72
CA ILE A 222 2.14 13.33 -2.27
C ILE A 222 2.22 14.20 -1.00
N ALA A 223 3.09 13.86 -0.03
CA ALA A 223 3.28 14.66 1.17
C ALA A 223 3.74 16.09 0.84
N ASP A 224 4.72 16.24 -0.07
CA ASP A 224 5.19 17.56 -0.52
C ASP A 224 4.15 18.32 -1.36
N LEU A 225 3.38 17.59 -2.17
CA LEU A 225 2.40 18.16 -3.11
C LEU A 225 1.09 18.56 -2.44
N LEU A 226 0.88 18.19 -1.17
CA LEU A 226 -0.31 18.50 -0.39
C LEU A 226 0.01 19.33 0.86
N LEU A 227 1.22 19.90 0.98
CA LEU A 227 1.64 20.69 2.14
C LEU A 227 0.68 21.83 2.49
N GLU A 228 0.01 22.42 1.50
CA GLU A 228 -0.98 23.48 1.70
C GLU A 228 -2.22 23.03 2.48
N LEU A 229 -2.50 21.72 2.52
CA LEU A 229 -3.57 21.11 3.30
C LEU A 229 -3.10 20.67 4.70
N THR A 230 -1.84 20.97 5.06
CA THR A 230 -1.21 20.62 6.34
C THR A 230 -1.48 19.16 6.77
N PRO A 231 -1.16 18.16 5.93
CA PRO A 231 -1.54 16.78 6.18
C PRO A 231 -0.84 16.22 7.41
N MET A 232 -1.60 15.58 8.30
CA MET A 232 -1.01 14.71 9.30
C MET A 232 -0.47 13.46 8.60
N ARG A 233 0.76 13.05 8.91
CA ARG A 233 1.38 11.85 8.32
C ARG A 233 1.58 10.80 9.39
N ILE A 234 1.11 9.59 9.13
CA ILE A 234 1.17 8.45 10.03
C ILE A 234 1.82 7.29 9.30
N LEU A 235 2.98 6.84 9.78
CA LEU A 235 3.55 5.56 9.38
C LEU A 235 2.96 4.46 10.26
N PHE A 236 2.29 3.49 9.64
CA PHE A 236 1.97 2.23 10.30
C PHE A 236 3.26 1.49 10.64
N THR A 237 3.42 1.09 11.90
CA THR A 237 4.52 0.23 12.32
C THR A 237 3.99 -1.08 12.89
N ARG A 238 4.73 -2.17 12.71
CA ARG A 238 4.38 -3.47 13.30
C ARG A 238 4.21 -3.36 14.82
N MET A 239 3.32 -4.17 15.35
CA MET A 239 2.99 -4.23 16.77
C MET A 239 4.25 -4.60 17.57
N ALA A 240 4.72 -3.72 18.45
CA ALA A 240 5.66 -4.10 19.49
C ALA A 240 4.84 -4.35 20.76
N ASN A 241 4.93 -5.56 21.33
CA ASN A 241 4.29 -5.93 22.61
C ASN A 241 2.75 -5.80 22.65
N GLY A 242 2.04 -5.95 21.53
CA GLY A 242 0.58 -6.04 21.52
C GLY A 242 -0.17 -4.70 21.40
N GLU A 243 0.53 -3.57 21.39
CA GLU A 243 -0.05 -2.24 21.15
C GLU A 243 0.20 -1.74 19.71
N PRO A 244 -0.79 -1.09 19.06
CA PRO A 244 -0.62 -0.51 17.73
C PRO A 244 0.35 0.66 17.81
N ASN A 245 1.58 0.40 17.38
CA ASN A 245 2.57 1.44 17.28
C ASN A 245 2.42 2.16 15.93
N HIS A 246 2.32 3.48 15.96
CA HIS A 246 2.31 4.31 14.78
C HIS A 246 3.21 5.51 15.04
N LEU A 247 3.93 5.93 14.01
CA LEU A 247 4.77 7.11 14.08
C LEU A 247 4.05 8.27 13.39
N ILE A 248 3.76 9.32 14.15
CA ILE A 248 3.34 10.61 13.60
C ILE A 248 4.61 11.36 13.17
N ILE A 249 4.62 11.90 11.95
CA ILE A 249 5.82 12.47 11.28
C ILE A 249 5.68 13.96 11.03
#